data_AF-A0A3D5P8M9-F1
#
_entry.id   AF-A0A3D5P8M9-F1
#
_cell.length_a   1.000
_cell.length_b   1.000
_cell.length_c   1.000
_cell.angle_alpha   90.00
_cell.angle_beta   90.00
_cell.angle_gamma   90.00
#
_symmetry.space_group_name_H-M   'P 1'
#
loop_
_entity.id
_entity.type
_entity.pdbx_description
1 polymer ?
#
loop_
_entity_poly.entity_id
_entity_poly.type
_entity_poly.pdbx_seq_one_letter_code
_entity_poly.pdbx_strand_id
1 'polypeptide(L)'
;MIKFLGRAEIPGVCLKYFVFGNRRDGYGIRIKNENGETKDQFVSTKLSYTIALGNQLRRCFVFSETLPEILEDLQVEARDSSDFAINK
;
A
#
# COMPACT_ATOMS: atom_id res chain seq x y z
N MET A 1 -5.33 -3.36 14.48
CA MET A 1 -5.00 -1.92 14.57
C MET A 1 -5.43 -1.27 13.25
N ILE A 2 -5.93 -0.04 13.30
CA ILE A 2 -6.04 0.83 12.12
C ILE A 2 -5.26 2.11 12.45
N LYS A 3 -4.32 2.49 11.59
CA LYS A 3 -3.51 3.70 11.72
C LYS A 3 -3.70 4.58 10.49
N PHE A 4 -4.09 5.82 10.71
CA PHE A 4 -4.17 6.81 9.63
C PHE A 4 -2.77 7.30 9.26
N LEU A 5 -2.46 7.30 7.95
CA LEU A 5 -1.18 7.77 7.42
C LEU A 5 -1.26 9.21 6.89
N GLY A 6 -2.45 9.66 6.51
CA GLY A 6 -2.66 10.99 5.96
C GLY A 6 -3.62 10.99 4.78
N ARG A 7 -3.82 12.18 4.25
CA ARG A 7 -4.61 12.42 3.04
C ARG A 7 -3.71 12.90 1.90
N ALA A 8 -4.18 12.69 0.68
CA ALA A 8 -3.68 13.34 -0.52
C ALA A 8 -4.84 14.10 -1.17
N GLU A 9 -4.65 15.41 -1.36
CA GLU A 9 -5.65 16.30 -1.96
C GLU A 9 -5.18 16.67 -3.36
N ILE A 10 -6.05 16.38 -4.33
CA ILE A 10 -5.89 16.66 -5.76
C ILE A 10 -7.18 17.38 -6.19
N PRO A 11 -7.19 18.28 -7.18
CA PRO A 11 -8.42 18.97 -7.56
C PRO A 11 -9.57 17.98 -7.84
N GLY A 12 -10.64 18.06 -7.05
CA GLY A 12 -11.82 17.19 -7.16
C GLY A 12 -11.69 15.80 -6.54
N VAL A 13 -10.58 15.46 -5.89
CA VAL A 13 -10.37 14.13 -5.26
C VAL A 13 -9.61 14.24 -3.94
N CYS A 14 -10.17 13.67 -2.86
CA CYS A 14 -9.43 13.41 -1.63
C CYS A 14 -9.27 11.91 -1.37
N LEU A 15 -8.02 11.48 -1.24
CA LEU A 15 -7.65 10.11 -0.90
C LEU A 15 -7.17 10.03 0.54
N LYS A 16 -7.66 9.07 1.31
CA LYS A 16 -7.27 8.82 2.70
C LYS A 16 -6.58 7.47 2.80
N TYR A 17 -5.38 7.46 3.38
CA TYR A 17 -4.52 6.29 3.45
C TYR A 17 -4.44 5.78 4.89
N PHE A 18 -4.56 4.47 5.06
CA PHE A 18 -4.51 3.80 6.35
C PHE A 18 -3.65 2.54 6.26
N VAL A 19 -3.06 2.16 7.39
CA VAL A 19 -2.54 0.81 7.61
C VAL A 19 -3.48 0.09 8.55
N PHE A 20 -3.87 -1.13 8.20
CA PHE A 20 -4.68 -1.98 9.06
C PHE A 20 -3.97 -3.32 9.33
N GLY A 21 -4.50 -4.09 10.28
CA GLY A 21 -4.00 -5.43 10.60
C GLY A 21 -3.34 -5.54 11.97
N ASN A 22 -2.61 -6.64 12.19
CA ASN A 22 -2.00 -7.00 13.46
C ASN A 22 -0.79 -7.93 13.25
N ARG A 23 -0.09 -8.31 14.32
CA ARG A 23 1.10 -9.17 14.23
C ARG A 23 0.82 -10.62 13.80
N ARG A 24 -0.39 -11.13 13.99
CA ARG A 24 -0.78 -12.51 13.69
C ARG A 24 -1.12 -12.69 12.21
N ASP A 25 -1.95 -11.79 11.69
CA ASP A 25 -2.47 -11.87 10.32
C ASP A 25 -1.64 -11.03 9.33
N GLY A 26 -0.76 -10.17 9.87
CA GLY A 26 0.02 -9.19 9.14
C GLY A 26 -0.74 -7.90 8.90
N TYR A 27 -0.16 -7.06 8.03
CA TYR A 27 -0.57 -5.68 7.82
C TYR A 27 -0.89 -5.41 6.35
N GLY A 28 -1.96 -4.64 6.15
CA GLY A 28 -2.43 -4.21 4.85
C GLY A 28 -2.57 -2.69 4.76
N ILE A 29 -2.76 -2.22 3.54
CA ILE A 29 -3.02 -0.80 3.22
C ILE A 29 -4.48 -0.68 2.82
N ARG A 30 -5.15 0.33 3.37
CA ARG A 30 -6.50 0.73 3.01
C ARG A 30 -6.46 2.12 2.40
N ILE A 31 -7.02 2.28 1.21
CA ILE A 31 -7.22 3.58 0.55
C ILE A 31 -8.71 3.83 0.45
N LYS A 32 -9.13 5.02 0.84
CA LYS A 32 -10.53 5.46 0.78
C LYS A 32 -10.65 6.78 0.03
N ASN A 33 -11.62 6.90 -0.86
CA ASN A 33 -11.97 8.16 -1.51
C ASN A 33 -13.20 8.83 -0.86
N GLU A 34 -13.55 10.04 -1.32
CA GLU A 34 -14.69 10.80 -0.79
C GLU A 34 -16.05 10.20 -1.14
N ASN A 35 -16.13 9.47 -2.25
CA ASN A 35 -17.34 8.76 -2.69
C ASN A 35 -17.65 7.54 -1.81
N GLY A 36 -16.76 7.22 -0.86
CA GLY A 36 -16.91 6.11 0.07
C GLY A 36 -16.29 4.81 -0.42
N GLU A 37 -15.78 4.76 -1.65
CA GLU A 37 -15.06 3.61 -2.18
C GLU A 37 -13.81 3.38 -1.34
N THR A 38 -13.63 2.12 -0.98
CA THR A 38 -12.56 1.68 -0.08
C THR A 38 -11.96 0.41 -0.65
N LYS A 39 -10.64 0.37 -0.76
CA LYS A 39 -9.92 -0.85 -1.14
C LYS A 39 -8.90 -1.20 -0.07
N ASP A 40 -8.94 -2.46 0.33
CA ASP A 40 -8.04 -3.07 1.29
C ASP A 40 -7.16 -4.08 0.57
N GLN A 41 -5.84 -3.99 0.77
CA GLN A 41 -4.92 -4.95 0.21
C GLN A 41 -3.88 -5.37 1.26
N PHE A 42 -3.69 -6.67 1.41
CA PHE A 42 -2.62 -7.22 2.24
C PHE A 42 -1.25 -6.90 1.61
N VAL A 43 -0.26 -6.59 2.45
CA VAL A 43 1.09 -6.20 2.00
C VAL A 43 2.16 -7.08 2.60
N SER A 44 2.24 -7.14 3.93
CA SER A 44 3.36 -7.81 4.61
C SER A 44 3.06 -8.07 6.08
N THR A 45 3.78 -9.01 6.69
CA THR A 45 3.80 -9.22 8.14
C THR A 45 4.61 -8.15 8.90
N LYS A 46 5.39 -7.32 8.19
CA LYS A 46 6.22 -6.27 8.79
C LYS A 46 5.53 -4.91 8.79
N LEU A 47 5.10 -4.43 9.96
CA LEU A 47 4.43 -3.13 10.11
C LEU A 47 5.24 -1.94 9.57
N SER A 48 6.54 -1.89 9.85
CA SER A 48 7.41 -0.79 9.42
C SER A 48 7.46 -0.68 7.90
N TYR A 49 7.55 -1.81 7.21
CA TYR A 49 7.51 -1.88 5.75
C TYR A 49 6.16 -1.38 5.21
N THR A 50 5.05 -1.88 5.74
CA THR A 50 3.70 -1.47 5.31
C THR A 50 3.45 0.02 5.52
N ILE A 51 3.96 0.61 6.62
CA ILE A 51 3.88 2.05 6.86
C ILE A 51 4.73 2.84 5.85
N ALA A 52 5.95 2.39 5.57
CA ALA A 52 6.83 3.06 4.60
C ALA A 52 6.19 3.04 3.21
N LEU A 53 5.69 1.89 2.77
CA LEU A 53 5.00 1.73 1.50
C LEU A 53 3.74 2.60 1.41
N GLY A 54 2.89 2.58 2.44
CA GLY A 54 1.69 3.42 2.46
C GLY A 54 1.99 4.92 2.38
N ASN A 55 3.10 5.38 2.96
CA ASN A 55 3.56 6.75 2.79
C ASN A 55 4.03 7.06 1.38
N GLN A 56 4.69 6.10 0.71
CA GLN A 56 5.10 6.24 -0.69
C GLN A 56 3.89 6.29 -1.63
N LEU A 57 2.94 5.37 -1.49
CA LEU A 57 1.69 5.37 -2.27
C LEU A 57 0.93 6.69 -2.11
N ARG A 58 0.90 7.26 -0.90
CA ARG A 58 0.29 8.57 -0.64
C ARG A 58 1.01 9.71 -1.38
N ARG A 59 2.34 9.70 -1.42
CA ARG A 59 3.14 10.71 -2.14
C ARG A 59 2.93 10.63 -3.66
N CYS A 60 2.63 9.43 -4.16
CA CYS A 60 2.37 9.16 -5.56
C CYS A 60 0.88 9.25 -5.94
N PHE A 61 0.00 9.68 -5.03
CA PHE A 61 -1.44 9.81 -5.28
C PHE A 61 -2.11 8.52 -5.79
N VAL A 62 -1.71 7.36 -5.27
CA VAL A 62 -2.26 6.08 -5.70
C VAL A 62 -3.72 5.95 -5.30
N PHE A 63 -4.56 5.58 -6.28
CA PHE A 63 -6.00 5.42 -6.13
C PHE A 63 -6.36 4.04 -5.56
N SER A 64 -7.58 3.92 -5.02
CA SER A 64 -8.08 2.65 -4.49
C SER A 64 -8.16 1.57 -5.56
N GLU A 65 -8.55 1.94 -6.78
CA GLU A 65 -8.74 0.99 -7.88
C GLU A 65 -7.42 0.36 -8.35
N THR A 66 -6.34 1.15 -8.39
CA THR A 66 -5.02 0.74 -8.90
C THR A 66 -4.11 0.11 -7.83
N LEU A 67 -4.55 0.12 -6.56
CA LEU A 67 -3.78 -0.42 -5.45
C LEU A 67 -3.35 -1.89 -5.63
N PRO A 68 -4.21 -2.83 -6.09
CA PRO A 68 -3.82 -4.23 -6.27
C PRO A 68 -2.73 -4.39 -7.33
N GLU A 69 -2.91 -3.76 -8.49
CA GLU A 69 -2.00 -3.82 -9.65
C GLU A 69 -0.60 -3.34 -9.26
N ILE A 70 -0.51 -2.17 -8.61
CA ILE A 70 0.78 -1.62 -8.15
C ILE A 70 1.46 -2.54 -7.14
N LEU A 71 0.69 -3.20 -6.27
CA LEU A 71 1.26 -4.12 -5.28
C LEU A 71 1.70 -5.44 -5.89
N GLU A 72 1.06 -5.90 -6.96
CA GLU A 72 1.49 -7.04 -7.76
C GLU A 72 2.80 -6.71 -8.48
N ASP A 73 2.89 -5.57 -9.15
CA ASP A 73 4.10 -5.12 -9.86
C ASP A 73 5.31 -5.02 -8.91
N LEU A 74 5.13 -4.39 -7.74
CA LEU A 74 6.19 -4.28 -6.73
C LEU A 74 6.65 -5.65 -6.19
N GLN A 75 5.76 -6.65 -6.14
CA GLN A 75 6.12 -8.00 -5.73
C GLN A 75 6.89 -8.74 -6.83
N VAL A 76 6.56 -8.51 -8.10
CA VAL A 76 7.28 -9.07 -9.24
C VAL A 76 8.71 -8.50 -9.27
N GLU A 77 8.87 -7.19 -9.18
CA GLU A 77 10.20 -6.54 -9.16
C GLU A 77 11.10 -7.07 -8.03
N ALA A 78 10.52 -7.31 -6.85
CA ALA A 78 11.24 -7.85 -5.70
C ALA A 78 11.72 -9.30 -5.92
N ARG A 79 10.94 -10.12 -6.65
CA ARG A 79 11.30 -11.51 -6.99
C ARG A 79 12.36 -11.57 -8.08
N ASP A 80 12.20 -10.77 -9.14
CA ASP A 80 13.17 -10.73 -10.24
C ASP A 80 14.55 -10.24 -9.74
N SER A 81 14.56 -9.31 -8.79
CA SER A 81 15.79 -8.82 -8.15
C SER A 81 16.50 -9.90 -7.32
N SER A 82 15.75 -10.83 -6.71
CA SER A 82 16.33 -11.94 -5.94
C SER A 82 16.86 -13.07 -6.84
N ASP A 83 16.26 -13.28 -8.01
CA ASP A 83 16.69 -14.32 -8.95
C ASP A 83 18.02 -13.95 -9.64
N PHE A 84 18.30 -12.66 -9.83
CA PHE A 84 19.62 -12.20 -10.30
C PHE A 84 20.74 -12.32 -9.25
N ALA A 85 20.41 -12.39 -7.96
CA ALA A 85 21.41 -12.43 -6.88
C ALA A 85 22.01 -13.83 -6.63
N ILE A 86 21.42 -14.89 -7.20
CA ILE A 86 21.85 -16.29 -6.98
C ILE A 86 22.87 -16.75 -8.04
N ASN A 87 23.05 -15.99 -9.14
CA ASN A 87 24.00 -16.31 -10.22
C ASN A 87 25.26 -15.44 -10.21
N LYS A 88 25.93 -15.29 -9.06
CA LYS A 88 27.26 -14.68 -8.98
C LYS A 88 28.23 -15.49 -8.12
#